data_AF-A0A974NHS1-F1
#
_entry.id   AF-A0A974NHS1-F1
#
_cell.length_a   1.000
_cell.length_b   1.000
_cell.length_c   1.000
_cell.angle_alpha   90.00
_cell.angle_beta   90.00
_cell.angle_gamma   90.00
#
_symmetry.space_group_name_H-M   'P 1'
#
loop_
_entity.id
_entity.type
_entity.pdbx_description
1 polymer ?
#
loop_
_entity_poly.entity_id
_entity_poly.type
_entity_poly.pdbx_seq_one_letter_code
_entity_poly.pdbx_strand_id
1 'polypeptide(L)'
;MDDFSNKEGTVTFLPENLNRFPVVMRGLTSDEVIATFVIGIVIGLVAGIITFLMFGKPALIPTVMFVITGFILMSTSSLLRRLKRNKPDTWFYRKVQWVIQYKLGFKFGKPLITRSGHWTIRRSEPSRTKLLQKISGQTNE
;
A
#
# COMPACT_ATOMS: atom_id res chain seq x y z
N MET A 1 15.95 11.42 39.41
CA MET A 1 15.86 12.44 38.34
C MET A 1 17.14 12.26 37.55
N ASP A 2 17.12 11.30 36.64
CA ASP A 2 18.34 10.65 36.18
C ASP A 2 18.62 11.13 34.76
N ASP A 3 19.79 11.75 34.64
CA ASP A 3 20.34 12.43 33.48
C ASP A 3 20.73 11.40 32.40
N PHE A 4 19.91 11.31 31.34
CA PHE A 4 20.21 10.54 30.13
C PHE A 4 21.19 11.30 29.23
N SER A 5 22.36 11.62 29.77
CA SER A 5 23.48 12.20 29.03
C SER A 5 23.96 11.22 27.96
N ASN A 6 23.66 11.58 26.71
CA ASN A 6 24.06 10.94 25.48
C ASN A 6 25.60 10.81 25.40
N LYS A 7 26.13 9.64 25.77
CA LYS A 7 27.42 9.15 25.30
C LYS A 7 27.15 7.97 24.37
N GLU A 8 27.71 8.03 23.17
CA GLU A 8 27.71 6.96 22.15
C GLU A 8 26.42 6.80 21.33
N GLY A 9 25.98 7.85 20.61
CA GLY A 9 25.34 7.78 19.27
C GLY A 9 24.25 6.73 18.96
N THR A 10 23.69 6.09 19.96
CA THR A 10 22.84 4.92 19.84
C THR A 10 21.49 5.34 20.38
N VAL A 11 20.64 5.77 19.47
CA VAL A 11 19.27 6.15 19.76
C VAL A 11 18.59 4.96 20.44
N THR A 12 18.23 5.13 21.72
CA THR A 12 17.60 4.15 22.63
C THR A 12 16.24 3.71 22.12
N PHE A 13 16.21 2.91 21.06
CA PHE A 13 15.02 2.45 20.33
C PHE A 13 14.41 3.53 19.42
N LEU A 14 14.63 3.36 18.11
CA LEU A 14 13.83 4.02 17.10
C LEU A 14 12.45 3.33 17.06
N PRO A 15 11.36 4.03 17.42
CA PRO A 15 10.07 3.37 17.52
C PRO A 15 9.60 2.95 16.12
N GLU A 16 9.17 1.69 16.00
CA GLU A 16 8.83 1.02 14.74
C GLU A 16 7.63 1.63 13.99
N ASN A 17 7.01 2.64 14.57
CA ASN A 17 5.85 3.36 14.06
C ASN A 17 6.21 4.63 13.27
N LEU A 18 7.50 5.03 13.18
CA LEU A 18 7.88 6.24 12.46
C LEU A 18 7.54 6.20 10.96
N ASN A 19 7.53 5.00 10.37
CA ASN A 19 7.27 4.81 8.93
C ASN A 19 5.96 4.06 8.65
N ARG A 20 5.14 3.81 9.68
CA ARG A 20 3.86 3.11 9.53
C ARG A 20 2.76 4.13 9.30
N PHE A 21 2.00 3.97 8.22
CA PHE A 21 0.84 4.80 7.97
C PHE A 21 -0.20 4.61 9.09
N PRO A 22 -0.72 5.69 9.67
CA PRO A 22 -1.65 5.60 10.79
C PRO A 22 -2.95 4.91 10.37
N VAL A 23 -3.52 4.14 11.28
CA VAL A 23 -4.85 3.55 11.12
C VAL A 23 -5.90 4.61 11.46
N VAL A 24 -6.81 4.90 10.53
CA VAL A 24 -7.78 6.00 10.69
C VAL A 24 -9.16 5.49 11.09
N MET A 25 -9.62 4.38 10.48
CA MET A 25 -11.01 3.93 10.66
C MET A 25 -11.08 2.40 10.82
N ARG A 26 -11.45 1.90 12.01
CA ARG A 26 -11.67 0.46 12.32
C ARG A 26 -10.56 -0.51 11.85
N GLY A 27 -9.32 -0.04 11.69
CA GLY A 27 -8.18 -0.84 11.22
C GLY A 27 -7.83 -0.68 9.73
N LEU A 28 -8.46 0.24 9.02
CA LEU A 28 -8.06 0.67 7.67
C LEU A 28 -7.01 1.78 7.75
N THR A 29 -6.05 1.72 6.84
CA THR A 29 -5.14 2.83 6.58
C THR A 29 -5.88 3.94 5.83
N SER A 30 -5.37 5.18 5.90
CA SER A 30 -5.97 6.33 5.19
C SER A 30 -6.24 6.05 3.72
N ASP A 31 -5.29 5.42 3.03
CA ASP A 31 -5.39 5.11 1.60
C ASP A 31 -6.52 4.13 1.29
N GLU A 32 -6.76 3.15 2.18
CA GLU A 32 -7.81 2.16 2.01
C GLU A 32 -9.19 2.76 2.22
N VAL A 33 -9.32 3.69 3.18
CA VAL A 33 -10.56 4.42 3.41
C VAL A 33 -10.90 5.26 2.18
N ILE A 34 -9.93 6.02 1.66
CA ILE A 34 -10.12 6.87 0.46
C ILE A 34 -10.50 6.01 -0.74
N ALA A 35 -9.77 4.93 -1.00
CA ALA A 35 -10.07 4.03 -2.12
C ALA A 35 -11.48 3.43 -2.01
N THR A 36 -11.85 2.95 -0.83
CA THR A 36 -13.19 2.38 -0.58
C THR A 36 -14.29 3.44 -0.71
N PHE A 37 -14.03 4.66 -0.25
CA PHE A 37 -14.95 5.78 -0.35
C PHE A 37 -15.21 6.17 -1.81
N VAL A 38 -14.16 6.29 -2.62
CA VAL A 38 -14.29 6.59 -4.06
C VAL A 38 -15.08 5.49 -4.78
N ILE A 39 -14.76 4.22 -4.52
CA ILE A 39 -15.51 3.08 -5.09
C ILE A 39 -16.98 3.12 -4.63
N GLY A 40 -17.21 3.40 -3.35
CA GLY A 40 -18.55 3.51 -2.79
C GLY A 40 -19.36 4.63 -3.41
N ILE A 41 -18.76 5.80 -3.65
CA ILE A 41 -19.40 6.92 -4.37
C ILE A 41 -19.78 6.50 -5.77
N VAL A 42 -18.88 5.85 -6.53
CA VAL A 42 -19.17 5.41 -7.90
C VAL A 42 -20.35 4.44 -7.93
N ILE A 43 -20.33 3.41 -7.07
CA ILE A 43 -21.42 2.42 -6.97
C ILE A 43 -22.71 3.09 -6.51
N GLY A 44 -22.63 3.94 -5.49
CA GLY A 44 -23.76 4.66 -4.92
C GLY A 44 -24.38 5.65 -5.90
N LEU A 45 -23.58 6.29 -6.75
CA LEU A 45 -24.04 7.21 -7.79
C LEU A 45 -24.78 6.44 -8.87
N VAL A 46 -24.23 5.32 -9.35
CA VAL A 46 -24.92 4.45 -10.32
C VAL A 46 -26.27 3.97 -9.77
N ALA A 47 -26.30 3.49 -8.52
CA ALA A 47 -27.54 3.10 -7.86
C ALA A 47 -28.50 4.28 -7.64
N GLY A 48 -27.97 5.48 -7.35
CA GLY A 48 -28.73 6.71 -7.24
C GLY A 48 -29.38 7.12 -8.55
N ILE A 49 -28.68 7.01 -9.69
CA ILE A 49 -29.22 7.24 -11.03
C ILE A 49 -30.34 6.25 -11.35
N ILE A 50 -30.14 4.96 -11.05
CA ILE A 50 -31.18 3.93 -11.23
C ILE A 50 -32.42 4.29 -10.40
N THR A 51 -32.22 4.69 -9.14
CA THR A 51 -33.32 5.10 -8.26
C THR A 51 -34.03 6.35 -8.77
N PHE A 52 -33.28 7.33 -9.29
CA PHE A 52 -33.85 8.51 -9.93
C PHE A 52 -34.72 8.15 -11.13
N LEU A 53 -34.28 7.21 -11.97
CA LEU A 53 -35.06 6.74 -13.11
C LEU A 53 -36.38 6.07 -12.69
N MET A 54 -36.40 5.40 -11.54
CA MET A 54 -37.61 4.72 -11.03
C MET A 54 -38.61 5.68 -10.36
N PHE A 55 -38.14 6.69 -9.62
CA PHE A 55 -38.99 7.56 -8.79
C PHE A 55 -39.12 9.00 -9.30
N GLY A 56 -38.29 9.43 -10.25
CA GLY A 56 -38.29 10.78 -10.83
C GLY A 56 -37.83 11.91 -9.90
N LYS A 57 -37.37 11.59 -8.68
CA LYS A 57 -36.97 12.61 -7.68
C LYS A 57 -35.46 12.80 -7.67
N PRO A 58 -34.92 13.97 -8.10
CA PRO A 58 -33.48 14.18 -8.19
C PRO A 58 -32.78 14.19 -6.82
N ALA A 59 -33.48 14.52 -5.73
CA ALA A 59 -32.95 14.47 -4.36
C ALA A 59 -32.57 13.05 -3.88
N LEU A 60 -33.05 12.00 -4.57
CA LEU A 60 -32.71 10.61 -4.23
C LEU A 60 -31.28 10.25 -4.63
N ILE A 61 -30.69 10.95 -5.59
CA ILE A 61 -29.35 10.64 -6.08
C ILE A 61 -28.29 10.78 -4.97
N PRO A 62 -28.12 11.96 -4.32
CA PRO A 62 -27.11 12.11 -3.27
C PRO A 62 -27.43 11.29 -2.02
N THR A 63 -28.70 11.11 -1.66
CA THR A 63 -29.09 10.34 -0.47
C THR A 63 -28.75 8.86 -0.62
N VAL A 64 -29.15 8.24 -1.74
CA VAL A 64 -28.81 6.84 -2.03
C VAL A 64 -27.30 6.67 -2.15
N MET A 65 -26.61 7.61 -2.80
CA MET A 65 -25.16 7.58 -2.94
C MET A 65 -24.46 7.52 -1.58
N PHE A 66 -24.78 8.41 -0.64
CA PHE A 66 -24.14 8.43 0.68
C PHE A 66 -24.51 7.21 1.53
N VAL A 67 -25.77 6.75 1.49
CA VAL A 67 -26.21 5.56 2.22
C VAL A 67 -25.44 4.32 1.77
N ILE A 68 -25.35 4.10 0.45
CA ILE A 68 -24.61 2.96 -0.11
C ILE A 68 -23.12 3.08 0.19
N THR A 69 -22.53 4.27 0.04
CA THR A 69 -21.11 4.49 0.35
C THR A 69 -20.80 4.16 1.81
N GLY A 70 -21.63 4.61 2.75
CA GLY A 70 -21.47 4.31 4.18
C GLY A 70 -21.57 2.82 4.48
N PHE A 71 -22.53 2.13 3.85
CA PHE A 71 -22.69 0.68 4.00
C PHE A 71 -21.48 -0.10 3.47
N ILE A 72 -20.95 0.30 2.30
CA ILE A 72 -19.75 -0.29 1.71
C ILE A 72 -18.54 -0.06 2.60
N LEU A 73 -18.36 1.15 3.14
CA LEU A 73 -17.26 1.45 4.08
C LEU A 73 -17.32 0.55 5.33
N MET A 74 -18.49 0.43 5.95
CA MET A 74 -18.67 -0.44 7.13
C MET A 74 -18.39 -1.91 6.79
N SER A 75 -18.93 -2.41 5.68
CA SER A 75 -18.76 -3.79 5.25
C SER A 75 -17.31 -4.11 4.89
N THR A 76 -16.66 -3.23 4.12
CA THR A 76 -15.25 -3.36 3.74
C THR A 76 -14.36 -3.36 4.96
N SER A 77 -14.65 -2.53 5.97
CA SER A 77 -13.83 -2.47 7.17
C SER A 77 -13.80 -3.80 7.94
N SER A 78 -14.96 -4.46 8.04
CA SER A 78 -15.06 -5.78 8.67
C SER A 78 -14.36 -6.86 7.83
N LEU A 79 -14.57 -6.85 6.51
CA LEU A 79 -14.03 -7.85 5.61
C LEU A 79 -12.51 -7.76 5.49
N LEU A 80 -11.97 -6.54 5.36
CA LEU A 80 -10.54 -6.30 5.26
C LEU A 80 -9.81 -6.68 6.54
N ARG A 81 -10.42 -6.46 7.71
CA ARG A 81 -9.88 -6.93 9.00
C ARG A 81 -9.75 -8.45 9.07
N ARG A 82 -10.70 -9.19 8.49
CA ARG A 82 -10.62 -10.66 8.39
C ARG A 82 -9.54 -11.10 7.39
N LEU A 83 -9.46 -10.45 6.24
CA LEU A 83 -8.49 -10.77 5.18
C LEU A 83 -7.04 -10.46 5.58
N LYS A 84 -6.82 -9.40 6.35
CA LYS A 84 -5.50 -8.99 6.86
C LYS A 84 -5.01 -9.83 8.05
N ARG A 85 -5.80 -10.79 8.56
CA ARG A 85 -5.39 -11.59 9.73
C ARG A 85 -4.14 -12.42 9.40
N ASN A 86 -3.10 -12.26 10.22
CA ASN A 86 -1.78 -12.91 10.08
C ASN A 86 -1.05 -12.58 8.76
N LYS A 87 -1.31 -11.41 8.16
CA LYS A 87 -0.68 -10.96 6.91
C LYS A 87 0.13 -9.69 7.17
N PRO A 88 1.27 -9.49 6.48
CA PRO A 88 2.05 -8.26 6.63
C PRO A 88 1.30 -7.05 6.07
N ASP A 89 1.55 -5.86 6.63
CA ASP A 89 0.81 -4.62 6.30
C ASP A 89 0.84 -4.27 4.81
N THR A 90 1.96 -4.53 4.13
CA THR A 90 2.12 -4.25 2.68
C THR A 90 1.48 -5.30 1.77
N TRP A 91 0.92 -6.39 2.33
CA TRP A 91 0.35 -7.49 1.56
C TRP A 91 -0.79 -7.03 0.65
N PHE A 92 -1.69 -6.18 1.15
CA PHE A 92 -2.86 -5.74 0.38
C PHE A 92 -2.44 -4.98 -0.88
N TYR A 93 -1.57 -3.99 -0.70
CA TYR A 93 -1.01 -3.22 -1.82
C TYR A 93 -0.29 -4.13 -2.83
N ARG A 94 0.56 -5.05 -2.36
CA ARG A 94 1.27 -5.99 -3.25
C ARG A 94 0.32 -6.94 -3.97
N LYS A 95 -0.76 -7.40 -3.32
CA LYS A 95 -1.76 -8.27 -3.92
C LYS A 95 -2.52 -7.53 -5.03
N VAL A 96 -2.97 -6.30 -4.77
CA VAL A 96 -3.63 -5.45 -5.76
C VAL A 96 -2.69 -5.17 -6.93
N GLN A 97 -1.45 -4.78 -6.65
CA GLN A 97 -0.43 -4.56 -7.68
C GLN A 97 -0.18 -5.82 -8.52
N TRP A 98 -0.12 -7.00 -7.89
CA TRP A 98 0.02 -8.27 -8.59
C TRP A 98 -1.18 -8.56 -9.50
N VAL A 99 -2.42 -8.36 -9.03
CA VAL A 99 -3.63 -8.56 -9.85
C VAL A 99 -3.64 -7.58 -11.03
N ILE A 100 -3.34 -6.31 -10.80
CA ILE A 100 -3.33 -5.29 -11.86
C ILE A 100 -2.26 -5.60 -12.91
N GLN A 101 -1.02 -5.91 -12.49
CA GLN A 101 0.08 -6.17 -13.41
C GLN A 101 -0.06 -7.50 -14.15
N TYR A 102 -0.45 -8.58 -13.46
CA TYR A 102 -0.44 -9.93 -14.02
C TYR A 102 -1.79 -10.41 -14.55
N LYS A 103 -2.93 -9.98 -13.96
CA LYS A 103 -4.26 -10.39 -14.44
C LYS A 103 -4.89 -9.40 -15.40
N LEU A 104 -4.72 -8.09 -15.15
CA LEU A 104 -5.29 -7.05 -16.00
C LEU A 104 -4.29 -6.52 -17.04
N GLY A 105 -3.01 -6.89 -16.96
CA GLY A 105 -1.99 -6.51 -17.93
C GLY A 105 -1.52 -5.05 -17.86
N PHE A 106 -1.99 -4.28 -16.88
CA PHE A 106 -1.59 -2.88 -16.70
C PHE A 106 -0.23 -2.81 -16.00
N LYS A 107 0.79 -2.36 -16.72
CA LYS A 107 2.14 -2.12 -16.17
C LYS A 107 2.15 -0.85 -15.31
N PHE A 108 1.69 -0.97 -14.06
CA PHE A 108 1.68 0.13 -13.09
C PHE A 108 2.86 0.02 -12.11
N GLY A 109 3.75 1.02 -12.08
CA GLY A 109 4.90 1.07 -11.16
C GLY A 109 6.04 0.10 -11.49
N LYS A 110 6.93 -0.14 -10.53
CA LYS A 110 8.07 -1.05 -10.69
C LYS A 110 7.58 -2.51 -10.84
N PRO A 111 8.22 -3.33 -11.69
CA PRO A 111 7.84 -4.73 -11.85
C PRO A 111 8.04 -5.49 -10.54
N LEU A 112 7.05 -6.32 -10.16
CA LEU A 112 7.21 -7.22 -9.02
C LEU A 112 8.26 -8.29 -9.32
N ILE A 113 9.17 -8.50 -8.37
CA ILE A 113 10.10 -9.64 -8.40
C ILE A 113 9.26 -10.90 -8.16
N THR A 114 8.95 -11.62 -9.23
CA THR A 114 8.25 -12.92 -9.20
C THR A 114 9.20 -14.11 -9.38
N ARG A 115 10.51 -13.84 -9.46
CA ARG A 115 11.54 -14.87 -9.53
C ARG A 115 11.58 -15.66 -8.23
N SER A 116 11.37 -16.97 -8.31
CA SER A 116 11.80 -17.91 -7.28
C SER A 116 13.29 -18.22 -7.47
N GLY A 117 14.02 -18.36 -6.37
CA GLY A 117 15.43 -18.69 -6.39
C GLY A 117 15.92 -19.06 -5.00
N HIS A 118 17.06 -19.75 -4.94
CA HIS A 118 17.72 -20.05 -3.68
C HIS A 118 18.24 -18.76 -3.04
N TRP A 119 17.90 -18.56 -1.77
CA TRP A 119 18.48 -17.49 -0.97
C TRP A 119 19.95 -17.81 -0.73
N THR A 120 20.85 -16.91 -1.13
CA THR A 120 22.27 -16.95 -0.75
C THR A 120 22.57 -15.78 0.15
N ILE A 121 23.30 -16.03 1.23
CA ILE A 121 23.67 -15.02 2.24
C ILE A 121 24.96 -14.29 1.81
N ARG A 122 25.67 -14.81 0.81
CA ARG A 122 26.90 -14.19 0.32
C ARG A 122 26.55 -12.91 -0.44
N ARG A 123 27.05 -11.76 0.04
CA ARG A 123 27.17 -10.58 -0.82
C ARG A 123 28.02 -11.01 -2.00
N SER A 124 27.49 -10.92 -3.22
CA SER A 124 28.37 -10.86 -4.38
C SER A 124 29.27 -9.67 -4.13
N GLU A 125 30.57 -9.93 -4.03
CA GLU A 125 31.58 -8.89 -3.82
C GLU A 125 31.23 -7.73 -4.75
N PRO A 126 31.01 -6.51 -4.24
CA PRO A 126 30.83 -5.37 -5.12
C PRO A 126 32.04 -5.36 -6.04
N SER A 127 31.80 -5.12 -7.31
CA SER A 127 32.73 -5.17 -8.44
C SER A 127 33.95 -4.23 -8.30
N ARG A 128 34.69 -4.34 -7.20
CA ARG A 128 36.01 -3.77 -6.93
C ARG A 128 37.00 -4.27 -7.97
N THR A 129 36.84 -5.48 -8.46
CA THR A 129 37.65 -6.00 -9.57
C THR A 129 37.49 -5.15 -10.84
N LYS A 130 36.29 -4.65 -11.14
CA LYS A 130 36.07 -3.76 -12.30
C LYS A 130 36.64 -2.36 -12.08
N LEU A 131 36.62 -1.86 -10.83
CA LEU A 131 37.19 -0.56 -10.48
C LEU A 131 38.73 -0.59 -10.44
N LEU A 132 39.31 -1.64 -9.89
CA LEU A 132 40.76 -1.84 -9.84
C LEU A 132 41.34 -2.06 -11.23
N GLN A 133 40.64 -2.79 -12.11
CA GLN A 133 41.04 -2.97 -13.50
C GLN A 133 40.95 -1.66 -14.31
N LYS A 134 39.96 -0.81 -14.03
CA LYS A 134 39.85 0.51 -14.66
C LYS A 134 40.95 1.46 -14.18
N ILE A 135 41.29 1.43 -12.89
CA ILE A 135 42.35 2.25 -12.31
C ILE A 135 43.73 1.79 -12.82
N SER A 136 43.98 0.47 -12.93
CA SER A 136 45.23 -0.06 -13.48
C SER A 136 45.37 0.11 -15.00
N GLY A 137 44.25 0.27 -15.71
CA GLY A 137 44.24 0.54 -17.16
C GLY A 137 44.48 2.01 -17.50
N GLN A 138 44.31 2.93 -16.54
CA GLN A 138 44.52 4.37 -16.73
C GLN A 138 45.96 4.82 -16.45
N THR A 139 46.79 3.95 -15.86
CA THR A 139 48.18 4.25 -15.50
C THR A 139 49.21 3.83 -16.56
N ASN A 140 48.75 3.33 -17.71
CA ASN A 140 49.60 2.88 -18.82
C ASN A 140 49.42 3.72 -20.11
N GLU A 141 48.81 4.91 -20.01
CA GLU A 141 48.89 5.99 -20.99
C GLU A 141 49.66 7.17 -20.38
#